data_AF-A0A527ZGV6-F1
#
_entry.id   AF-A0A527ZGV6-F1
#
_cell.length_a   1.000
_cell.length_b   1.000
_cell.length_c   1.000
_cell.angle_alpha   90.00
_cell.angle_beta   90.00
_cell.angle_gamma   90.00
#
_symmetry.space_group_name_H-M   'P 1'
#
loop_
_entity.id
_entity.type
_entity.pdbx_description
1 polymer ?
#
loop_
_entity_poly.entity_id
_entity_poly.type
_entity_poly.pdbx_seq_one_letter_code
_entity_poly.pdbx_strand_id
1 'polypeptide(L)'
;AGTVTTKQERKTRTGNKMGVVQFSDTSGQYEAVLFSEGLAQYRDLLEPGRSVVITVSAEDRPEGVNLRIQTVQSLEDEASRIQKALRIFVRDDRPASAIQSQLTQRGDSQVSIIVIKEEAQGEVEIELPNRYRVSPQIASAMRAVPGVVEVELV
;
A
#
# COMPACT_ATOMS: atom_id res chain seq x y z
N ALA A 1 9.70 -2.71 -5.99
CA ALA A 1 8.43 -3.27 -6.50
C ALA A 1 8.53 -3.33 -8.02
N GLY A 2 7.90 -4.30 -8.66
CA GLY A 2 7.98 -4.46 -10.11
C GLY A 2 6.90 -5.37 -10.65
N THR A 3 6.75 -5.37 -11.97
CA THR A 3 5.82 -6.26 -12.68
C THR A 3 6.58 -7.45 -13.22
N VAL A 4 6.03 -8.65 -12.98
CA VAL A 4 6.59 -9.89 -13.52
C VAL A 4 6.43 -9.91 -15.03
N THR A 5 7.55 -10.03 -15.76
CA THR A 5 7.53 -10.13 -17.22
C THR A 5 7.56 -11.59 -17.67
N THR A 6 8.42 -12.40 -17.05
CA THR A 6 8.52 -13.83 -17.33
C THR A 6 8.90 -14.61 -16.09
N LYS A 7 8.43 -15.86 -16.01
CA LYS A 7 8.83 -16.85 -14.99
C LYS A 7 9.25 -18.14 -15.69
N GLN A 8 10.40 -18.68 -15.28
CA GLN A 8 10.92 -19.96 -15.76
C GLN A 8 11.27 -20.86 -14.57
N GLU A 9 10.75 -22.09 -14.56
CA GLU A 9 11.14 -23.09 -13.57
C GLU A 9 12.22 -24.00 -14.15
N ARG A 10 13.37 -24.09 -13.48
CA ARG A 10 14.52 -24.90 -13.86
C ARG A 10 14.91 -25.84 -12.70
N LYS A 11 15.70 -26.86 -13.00
CA LYS A 11 16.34 -27.69 -11.98
C LYS A 11 17.76 -27.20 -11.70
N THR A 12 18.14 -27.15 -10.43
CA THR A 12 19.53 -26.88 -10.01
C THR A 12 20.41 -28.09 -10.30
N ARG A 13 21.75 -27.91 -10.19
CA ARG A 13 22.71 -29.03 -10.30
C ARG A 13 22.47 -30.13 -9.26
N THR A 14 21.87 -29.79 -8.12
CA THR A 14 21.49 -30.72 -7.05
C THR A 14 20.11 -31.37 -7.27
N GLY A 15 19.42 -31.07 -8.37
CA GLY A 15 18.12 -31.66 -8.74
C GLY A 15 16.90 -30.91 -8.17
N ASN A 16 17.11 -29.94 -7.29
CA ASN A 16 16.06 -29.13 -6.68
C ASN A 16 15.45 -28.15 -7.68
N LYS A 17 14.19 -27.76 -7.49
CA LYS A 17 13.53 -26.77 -8.37
C LYS A 17 13.99 -25.35 -8.03
N MET A 18 14.10 -24.51 -9.04
CA MET A 18 14.46 -23.10 -8.93
C MET A 18 13.62 -22.29 -9.92
N GLY A 19 13.06 -21.18 -9.47
CA GLY A 19 12.41 -20.20 -10.33
C GLY A 19 13.40 -19.10 -10.71
N VAL A 20 13.45 -18.76 -11.99
CA VAL A 20 14.11 -17.57 -12.52
C VAL A 20 13.01 -16.64 -13.00
N VAL A 21 12.95 -15.44 -12.42
CA VAL A 21 11.88 -14.48 -12.69
C VAL A 21 12.49 -13.18 -13.16
N GLN A 22 11.96 -12.66 -14.26
CA GLN A 22 12.29 -11.35 -14.78
C GLN A 22 11.23 -10.36 -14.33
N PHE A 23 11.68 -9.22 -13.82
CA PHE A 23 10.85 -8.11 -13.39
C PHE A 23 11.14 -6.88 -14.24
N SER A 24 10.15 -6.03 -14.39
CA SER A 24 10.31 -4.68 -14.94
C SER A 24 9.81 -3.66 -13.94
N ASP A 25 10.57 -2.59 -13.74
CA ASP A 25 10.14 -1.40 -13.03
C ASP A 25 10.57 -0.13 -13.80
N THR A 26 10.45 1.04 -13.17
CA THR A 26 10.83 2.33 -13.78
C THR A 26 12.32 2.50 -14.00
N SER A 27 13.16 1.71 -13.32
CA SER A 27 14.62 1.75 -13.46
C SER A 27 15.13 0.81 -14.55
N GLY A 28 14.34 -0.21 -14.92
CA GLY A 28 14.66 -1.13 -16.00
C GLY A 28 14.14 -2.53 -15.74
N GLN A 29 14.80 -3.51 -16.39
CA GLN A 29 14.52 -4.93 -16.19
C GLN A 29 15.64 -5.57 -15.39
N TYR A 30 15.27 -6.48 -14.49
CA TYR A 30 16.21 -7.25 -13.69
C TYR A 30 15.70 -8.65 -13.42
N GLU A 31 16.65 -9.56 -13.19
CA GLU A 31 16.38 -10.96 -12.90
C GLU A 31 16.56 -11.23 -11.41
N ALA A 32 15.66 -12.02 -10.83
CA ALA A 32 15.85 -12.57 -9.50
C ALA A 32 15.45 -14.04 -9.44
N VAL A 33 16.13 -14.77 -8.56
CA VAL A 33 15.95 -16.23 -8.42
C VAL A 33 15.27 -16.57 -7.11
N LEU A 34 14.53 -17.68 -7.13
CA LEU A 34 13.91 -18.26 -5.94
C LEU A 34 14.13 -19.78 -5.92
N PHE A 35 14.50 -20.31 -4.76
CA PHE A 35 14.71 -21.75 -4.58
C PHE A 35 13.40 -22.49 -4.27
N SER A 36 13.46 -23.81 -4.20
CA SER A 36 12.32 -24.72 -4.12
C SER A 36 11.22 -24.29 -3.13
N GLU A 37 11.62 -23.87 -1.93
CA GLU A 37 10.70 -23.46 -0.87
C GLU A 37 9.93 -22.19 -1.25
N GLY A 38 10.65 -21.12 -1.59
CA GLY A 38 10.04 -19.89 -2.07
C GLY A 38 9.24 -20.09 -3.36
N LEU A 39 9.65 -21.02 -4.23
CA LEU A 39 8.92 -21.34 -5.46
C LEU A 39 7.60 -22.04 -5.16
N ALA A 40 7.60 -23.00 -4.25
CA ALA A 40 6.37 -23.63 -3.82
C ALA A 40 5.40 -22.62 -3.20
N GLN A 41 5.92 -21.66 -2.42
CA GLN A 41 5.11 -20.67 -1.71
C GLN A 41 4.56 -19.56 -2.62
N TYR A 42 5.39 -19.00 -3.52
CA TYR A 42 5.08 -17.75 -4.22
C TYR A 42 4.79 -17.92 -5.72
N ARG A 43 4.79 -19.16 -6.25
CA ARG A 43 4.62 -19.43 -7.70
C ARG A 43 3.45 -18.71 -8.35
N ASP A 44 2.33 -18.58 -7.66
CA ASP A 44 1.09 -18.01 -8.19
C ASP A 44 1.13 -16.47 -8.18
N LEU A 45 1.85 -15.87 -7.22
CA LEU A 45 2.08 -14.42 -7.18
C LEU A 45 3.08 -13.98 -8.27
N LEU A 46 3.92 -14.90 -8.74
CA LEU A 46 4.97 -14.68 -9.72
C LEU A 46 4.53 -15.06 -11.16
N GLU A 47 3.24 -15.03 -11.45
CA GLU A 47 2.74 -15.17 -12.83
C GLU A 47 2.98 -13.87 -13.63
N PRO A 48 3.31 -13.97 -14.93
CA PRO A 48 3.46 -12.79 -15.80
C PRO A 48 2.28 -11.84 -15.74
N GLY A 49 2.56 -10.54 -15.71
CA GLY A 49 1.58 -9.47 -15.61
C GLY A 49 1.21 -9.06 -14.18
N ARG A 50 1.57 -9.85 -13.16
CA ARG A 50 1.32 -9.47 -11.76
C ARG A 50 2.31 -8.42 -11.28
N SER A 51 1.82 -7.41 -10.59
CA SER A 51 2.64 -6.42 -9.88
C SER A 51 2.86 -6.85 -8.44
N VAL A 52 4.12 -6.86 -8.02
CA VAL A 52 4.54 -7.38 -6.70
C VAL A 52 5.54 -6.47 -6.01
N VAL A 53 5.49 -6.49 -4.68
CA VAL A 53 6.60 -6.05 -3.82
C VAL A 53 7.41 -7.28 -3.48
N ILE A 54 8.72 -7.21 -3.72
CA ILE A 54 9.66 -8.28 -3.39
C ILE A 54 10.73 -7.75 -2.46
N THR A 55 11.12 -8.55 -1.48
CA THR A 55 12.38 -8.35 -0.75
C THR A 55 13.40 -9.31 -1.33
N VAL A 56 14.58 -8.78 -1.68
CA VAL A 56 15.67 -9.57 -2.26
C VAL A 56 16.93 -9.43 -1.41
N SER A 57 17.68 -10.52 -1.29
CA SER A 57 19.09 -10.44 -0.90
C SER A 57 19.94 -10.28 -2.15
N ALA A 58 20.79 -9.26 -2.19
CA ALA A 58 21.73 -9.01 -3.26
C ALA A 58 23.13 -9.50 -2.86
N GLU A 59 23.75 -10.32 -3.70
CA GLU A 59 25.15 -10.72 -3.58
C GLU A 59 25.95 -10.11 -4.74
N ASP A 60 26.94 -9.31 -4.41
CA ASP A 60 27.87 -8.76 -5.40
C ASP A 60 28.94 -9.80 -5.76
N ARG A 61 29.04 -10.13 -7.05
CA ARG A 61 30.02 -11.09 -7.58
C ARG A 61 30.76 -10.47 -8.77
N PRO A 62 31.95 -10.98 -9.13
CA PRO A 62 32.71 -10.46 -10.28
C PRO A 62 31.94 -10.48 -11.61
N GLU A 63 31.00 -11.41 -11.76
CA GLU A 63 30.11 -11.54 -12.93
C GLU A 63 28.84 -10.67 -12.88
N GLY A 64 28.59 -9.97 -11.77
CA GLY A 64 27.42 -9.11 -11.56
C GLY A 64 26.69 -9.34 -10.24
N VAL A 65 25.65 -8.56 -10.00
CA VAL A 65 24.81 -8.65 -8.80
C VAL A 65 23.78 -9.76 -8.97
N ASN A 66 23.81 -10.75 -8.08
CA ASN A 66 22.79 -11.79 -8.03
C ASN A 66 21.70 -11.42 -7.02
N LEU A 67 20.45 -11.42 -7.48
CA LEU A 67 19.29 -11.15 -6.64
C LEU A 67 18.57 -12.46 -6.30
N ARG A 68 18.42 -12.73 -5.01
CA ARG A 68 17.63 -13.86 -4.50
C ARG A 68 16.41 -13.35 -3.76
N ILE A 69 15.23 -13.80 -4.17
CA ILE A 69 13.95 -13.44 -3.56
C ILE A 69 13.83 -14.08 -2.18
N GLN A 70 13.47 -13.27 -1.19
CA GLN A 70 13.16 -13.68 0.18
C GLN A 70 11.65 -13.71 0.42
N THR A 71 10.95 -12.66 0.00
CA THR A 71 9.50 -12.52 0.16
C THR A 71 8.87 -11.96 -1.11
N VAL A 72 7.61 -12.31 -1.34
CA VAL A 72 6.78 -11.78 -2.43
C VAL A 72 5.42 -11.42 -1.87
N GLN A 73 4.97 -10.21 -2.15
CA GLN A 73 3.65 -9.71 -1.78
C GLN A 73 2.98 -9.10 -3.01
N SER A 74 1.67 -9.30 -3.15
CA SER A 74 0.89 -8.63 -4.19
C SER A 74 0.92 -7.13 -3.95
N LEU A 75 1.31 -6.35 -4.96
CA LEU A 75 1.28 -4.90 -4.86
C LEU A 75 -0.17 -4.39 -4.75
N GLU A 76 -1.12 -5.07 -5.41
CA GLU A 76 -2.55 -4.73 -5.33
C GLU A 76 -3.10 -4.98 -3.93
N ASP A 77 -2.76 -6.12 -3.31
CA ASP A 77 -3.22 -6.44 -1.96
C ASP A 77 -2.57 -5.51 -0.92
N GLU A 78 -1.27 -5.22 -1.06
CA GLU A 78 -0.60 -4.24 -0.20
C GLU A 78 -1.17 -2.83 -0.40
N ALA A 79 -1.44 -2.39 -1.63
CA ALA A 79 -2.09 -1.12 -1.91
C ALA A 79 -3.51 -1.05 -1.34
N SER A 80 -4.22 -2.18 -1.29
CA SER A 80 -5.53 -2.26 -0.61
C SER A 80 -5.42 -2.25 0.91
N ARG A 81 -4.29 -2.74 1.46
CA ARG A 81 -3.96 -2.73 2.89
C ARG A 81 -3.38 -1.42 3.39
N ILE A 82 -2.86 -0.56 2.51
CA ILE A 82 -2.62 0.85 2.83
C ILE A 82 -3.98 1.44 3.19
N GLN A 83 -4.26 1.45 4.49
CA GLN A 83 -5.51 1.92 5.05
C GLN A 83 -5.67 3.36 4.61
N LYS A 84 -6.67 3.61 3.77
CA LYS A 84 -7.07 4.98 3.49
C LYS A 84 -7.48 5.59 4.82
N ALA A 85 -6.75 6.59 5.28
CA ALA A 85 -7.13 7.38 6.43
C ALA A 85 -7.70 8.71 5.94
N LEU A 86 -8.81 9.15 6.53
CA LEU A 86 -9.37 10.47 6.25
C LEU A 86 -9.07 11.38 7.42
N ARG A 87 -8.31 12.45 7.19
CA ARG A 87 -8.10 13.52 8.17
C ARG A 87 -8.96 14.71 7.79
N ILE A 88 -9.75 15.20 8.74
CA ILE A 88 -10.65 16.34 8.53
C ILE A 88 -10.23 17.45 9.48
N PHE A 89 -9.75 18.57 8.94
CA PHE A 89 -9.31 19.72 9.71
C PHE A 89 -10.46 20.69 9.91
N VAL A 90 -10.73 21.06 11.15
CA VAL A 90 -11.81 21.98 11.54
C VAL A 90 -11.30 23.02 12.54
N ARG A 91 -11.96 24.19 12.59
CA ARG A 91 -11.63 25.24 13.58
C ARG A 91 -12.53 25.21 14.82
N ASP A 92 -13.73 24.65 14.67
CA ASP A 92 -14.75 24.61 15.72
C ASP A 92 -15.64 23.38 15.55
N ASP A 93 -16.65 23.26 16.41
CA ASP A 93 -17.57 22.14 16.52
C ASP A 93 -18.78 22.21 15.56
N ARG A 94 -19.02 23.35 14.91
CA ARG A 94 -20.16 23.57 14.00
C ARG A 94 -20.27 22.50 12.89
N PRO A 95 -19.19 22.04 12.22
CA PRO A 95 -19.30 21.04 11.15
C PRO A 95 -19.58 19.62 11.65
N ALA A 96 -19.57 19.35 12.96
CA ALA A 96 -19.61 17.99 13.49
C ALA A 96 -20.83 17.17 13.02
N SER A 97 -22.02 17.78 13.03
CA SER A 97 -23.26 17.12 12.59
C SER A 97 -23.24 16.82 11.08
N ALA A 98 -22.72 17.75 10.28
CA ALA A 98 -22.60 17.58 8.84
C ALA A 98 -21.56 16.50 8.48
N ILE A 99 -20.41 16.47 9.17
CA ILE A 99 -19.41 15.40 9.03
C ILE A 99 -20.03 14.04 9.36
N GLN A 100 -20.76 13.95 10.48
CA GLN A 100 -21.42 12.70 10.87
C GLN A 100 -22.42 12.22 9.79
N SER A 101 -23.17 13.13 9.17
CA SER A 101 -24.14 12.79 8.11
C SER A 101 -23.49 12.22 6.83
N GLN A 102 -22.20 12.51 6.61
CA GLN A 102 -21.44 11.98 5.48
C GLN A 102 -20.77 10.63 5.80
N LEU A 103 -20.55 10.32 7.08
CA LEU A 103 -19.95 9.06 7.57
C LEU A 103 -21.01 8.01 7.93
N THR A 104 -21.89 7.67 7.00
CA THR A 104 -23.02 6.74 7.26
C THR A 104 -22.69 5.27 7.04
N GLN A 105 -21.76 4.97 6.13
CA GLN A 105 -21.39 3.60 5.79
C GLN A 105 -20.17 3.14 6.59
N ARG A 106 -20.30 1.99 7.26
CA ARG A 106 -19.15 1.28 7.83
C ARG A 106 -18.22 0.81 6.71
N GLY A 107 -16.93 0.80 7.00
CA GLY A 107 -15.88 0.35 6.09
C GLY A 107 -14.59 0.14 6.85
N ASP A 108 -13.46 0.13 6.14
CA ASP A 108 -12.17 -0.27 6.70
C ASP A 108 -11.22 0.92 6.96
N SER A 109 -11.65 2.14 6.63
CA SER A 109 -10.85 3.37 6.75
C SER A 109 -10.96 3.99 8.14
N GLN A 110 -9.81 4.42 8.66
CA GLN A 110 -9.73 5.23 9.88
C GLN A 110 -10.07 6.69 9.54
N VAL A 111 -10.76 7.38 10.45
CA VAL A 111 -11.11 8.79 10.29
C VAL A 111 -10.68 9.55 11.53
N SER A 112 -9.89 10.61 11.34
CA SER A 112 -9.44 11.51 12.39
C SER A 112 -9.98 12.91 12.14
N ILE A 113 -10.48 13.56 13.19
CA ILE A 113 -10.85 14.97 13.19
C ILE A 113 -9.74 15.75 13.86
N ILE A 114 -9.15 16.70 13.15
CA ILE A 114 -8.08 17.55 13.65
C ILE A 114 -8.66 18.93 13.95
N VAL A 115 -8.73 19.27 15.23
CA VAL A 115 -9.21 20.58 15.68
C VAL A 115 -8.03 21.52 15.79
N ILE A 116 -7.99 22.52 14.90
CA ILE A 116 -6.98 23.57 14.91
C ILE A 116 -7.40 24.60 15.97
N LYS A 117 -6.66 24.69 17.07
CA LYS A 117 -6.94 25.68 18.11
C LYS A 117 -6.60 27.08 17.64
N GLU A 118 -7.32 28.06 18.19
CA GLU A 118 -7.00 29.47 17.96
C GLU A 118 -5.62 29.85 18.54
N GLU A 119 -5.10 31.00 18.11
CA GLU A 119 -3.87 31.60 18.65
C GLU A 119 -2.61 30.71 18.59
N ALA A 120 -2.52 29.81 17.61
CA ALA A 120 -1.39 28.90 17.42
C ALA A 120 -1.14 27.98 18.63
N GLN A 121 -2.17 27.65 19.41
CA GLN A 121 -2.11 26.73 20.55
C GLN A 121 -1.96 25.25 20.15
N GLY A 122 -1.65 24.97 18.88
CA GLY A 122 -1.46 23.63 18.33
C GLY A 122 -2.76 22.98 17.82
N GLU A 123 -2.66 21.69 17.54
CA GLU A 123 -3.74 20.87 16.98
C GLU A 123 -4.09 19.72 17.92
N VAL A 124 -5.37 19.35 17.95
CA VAL A 124 -5.85 18.16 18.67
C VAL A 124 -6.42 17.17 17.68
N GLU A 125 -5.79 16.00 17.58
CA GLU A 125 -6.30 14.89 16.79
C GLU A 125 -7.26 14.04 17.60
N ILE A 126 -8.46 13.83 17.06
CA ILE A 126 -9.51 12.98 17.61
C ILE A 126 -9.75 11.84 16.62
N GLU A 127 -9.21 10.66 16.90
CA GLU A 127 -9.52 9.45 16.14
C GLU A 127 -10.93 8.97 16.47
N LEU A 128 -11.75 8.74 15.45
CA LEU A 128 -13.08 8.18 15.64
C LEU A 128 -13.00 6.69 16.00
N PRO A 129 -13.82 6.20 16.95
CA PRO A 129 -13.75 4.81 17.42
C PRO A 129 -14.23 3.79 16.38
N ASN A 130 -14.93 4.23 15.34
CA ASN A 130 -15.46 3.37 14.29
C ASN A 130 -14.72 3.62 12.98
N ARG A 131 -14.63 2.58 12.16
CA ARG A 131 -14.12 2.66 10.79
C ARG A 131 -15.26 2.91 9.80
N TYR A 132 -14.97 3.71 8.80
CA TYR A 132 -15.94 4.17 7.81
C TYR A 132 -15.48 3.82 6.41
N ARG A 133 -16.41 3.80 5.45
CA ARG A 133 -16.05 3.74 4.04
C ARG A 133 -15.63 5.13 3.60
N VAL A 134 -14.42 5.28 3.07
CA VAL A 134 -13.90 6.55 2.55
C VAL A 134 -13.64 6.45 1.06
N SER A 135 -14.05 7.48 0.32
CA SER A 135 -13.81 7.62 -1.12
C SER A 135 -13.45 9.07 -1.48
N PRO A 136 -12.86 9.31 -2.67
CA PRO A 136 -12.62 10.68 -3.14
C PRO A 136 -13.89 11.55 -3.17
N GLN A 137 -15.05 10.95 -3.48
CA GLN A 137 -16.33 11.65 -3.44
C GLN A 137 -16.71 12.09 -2.03
N ILE A 138 -16.54 11.22 -1.03
CA ILE A 138 -16.79 11.55 0.38
C ILE A 138 -15.83 12.65 0.82
N ALA A 139 -14.53 12.53 0.50
CA ALA A 139 -13.55 13.57 0.83
C ALA A 139 -13.91 14.92 0.19
N SER A 140 -14.39 14.93 -1.05
CA SER A 140 -14.84 16.15 -1.72
C SER A 140 -16.10 16.74 -1.09
N ALA A 141 -17.06 15.90 -0.67
CA ALA A 141 -18.25 16.35 0.04
C ALA A 141 -17.89 16.95 1.41
N MET A 142 -16.93 16.35 2.12
CA MET A 142 -16.42 16.88 3.39
C MET A 142 -15.79 18.27 3.22
N ARG A 143 -15.01 18.51 2.16
CA ARG A 143 -14.44 19.84 1.89
C ARG A 143 -15.50 20.91 1.65
N ALA A 144 -16.69 20.53 1.20
CA ALA A 144 -17.79 21.46 0.96
C ALA A 144 -18.56 21.83 2.23
N VAL A 145 -18.32 21.15 3.36
CA VAL A 145 -18.98 21.43 4.64
C VAL A 145 -18.45 22.76 5.21
N PRO A 146 -19.33 23.74 5.52
CA PRO A 146 -18.90 24.97 6.17
C PRO A 146 -18.22 24.70 7.52
N GLY A 147 -17.02 25.26 7.71
CA GLY A 147 -16.21 25.04 8.92
C GLY A 147 -15.12 23.97 8.78
N VAL A 148 -15.14 23.18 7.70
CA VAL A 148 -14.01 22.32 7.31
C VAL A 148 -12.97 23.17 6.60
N VAL A 149 -11.73 23.10 7.07
CA VAL A 149 -10.58 23.83 6.53
C VAL A 149 -9.93 23.00 5.43
N GLU A 150 -9.69 21.72 5.71
CA GLU A 150 -8.97 20.82 4.84
C GLU A 150 -9.39 19.37 5.07
N VAL A 151 -9.23 18.54 4.04
CA VAL A 151 -9.50 17.10 4.11
C VAL A 151 -8.39 16.36 3.42
N GLU A 152 -7.63 15.54 4.13
CA GLU A 152 -6.56 14.72 3.56
C GLU A 152 -7.03 13.28 3.46
N LEU A 153 -6.81 12.67 2.29
CA LEU A 153 -6.92 11.23 2.09
C LEU A 153 -5.51 10.67 2.05
N VAL A 154 -5.12 9.98 3.13
CA VAL A 154 -3.79 9.40 3.34
C VAL A 154 -3.82 7.91 2.97
#